data_AF-A0A453EKC3-F1
#
_entry.id   AF-A0A453EKC3-F1
#
_cell.length_a   1.000
_cell.length_b   1.000
_cell.length_c   1.000
_cell.angle_alpha   90.00
_cell.angle_beta   90.00
_cell.angle_gamma   90.00
#
_symmetry.space_group_name_H-M   'P 1'
#
loop_
_entity.id
_entity.type
_entity.pdbx_description
1 polymer ?
#
loop_
_entity_poly.entity_id
_entity_poly.type
_entity_poly.pdbx_seq_one_letter_code
_entity_poly.pdbx_strand_id
1 'polypeptide(L)'
;MFRKGSSVYRDKVETKVKTDDYGNPIKRIRLAITVSNLDIIGPEFWGKHQYILQEGKYRYEYVKKFDDIRRLPCCNWIVVRISACQFDKFSLIHSFDKPNDETALSLMNASASLMMEQFPDIIFGYGFSNEYSFVFQENTELYQRNERLILSSCSSWFTSFYMMKWKEYFPSKELVQPPKFEAEVLCYPKPKIVCDYLSWRQAECHNRNQYNTCFWMLVKSGEDENKANEILKVFFHHLNIFPILLINSLVICCP
;
A
#
# COMPACT_ATOMS: atom_id res chain seq x y z
N MET A 1 24.91 20.90 22.36
CA MET A 1 24.40 21.40 21.07
C MET A 1 22.87 21.40 21.13
N PHE A 2 22.21 22.55 21.08
CA PHE A 2 20.74 22.63 21.11
C PHE A 2 20.21 22.44 19.68
N ARG A 3 19.50 21.35 19.40
CA ARG A 3 18.99 21.02 18.06
C ARG A 3 17.56 21.52 17.91
N LYS A 4 17.29 22.38 16.91
CA LYS A 4 15.96 22.97 16.63
C LYS A 4 15.05 22.09 15.75
N GLY A 5 15.32 20.78 15.67
CA GLY A 5 14.68 19.86 14.72
C GLY A 5 15.40 19.80 13.36
N SER A 6 14.92 18.96 12.45
CA SER A 6 15.41 18.87 11.07
C SER A 6 14.28 19.20 10.11
N SER A 7 14.56 20.11 9.18
CA SER A 7 13.66 20.56 8.13
C SER A 7 14.16 20.03 6.79
N VAL A 8 13.27 19.38 6.04
CA VAL A 8 13.54 18.94 4.66
C VAL A 8 12.57 19.67 3.74
N TYR A 9 13.09 20.53 2.87
CA TYR A 9 12.27 21.36 1.99
C TYR A 9 12.92 21.51 0.62
N ARG A 10 12.11 21.91 -0.36
CA ARG A 10 12.61 22.23 -1.70
C ARG A 10 13.07 23.68 -1.71
N ASP A 11 14.37 23.93 -1.86
CA ASP A 11 14.95 25.27 -1.93
C ASP A 11 15.24 25.66 -3.38
N LYS A 12 15.19 26.96 -3.68
CA LYS A 12 15.56 27.50 -5.00
C LYS A 12 17.08 27.57 -5.08
N VAL A 13 17.67 26.66 -5.85
CA VAL A 13 19.12 26.62 -6.10
C VAL A 13 19.40 27.01 -7.55
N GLU A 14 20.37 27.91 -7.75
CA GLU A 14 20.89 28.23 -9.08
C GLU A 14 21.76 27.08 -9.60
N THR A 15 21.34 26.44 -10.69
CA THR A 15 22.16 25.44 -11.38
C THR A 15 22.65 26.01 -12.71
N LYS A 16 23.94 25.88 -13.01
CA LYS A 16 24.49 26.16 -14.35
C LYS A 16 24.03 25.05 -15.29
N VAL A 17 23.29 25.40 -16.35
CA VAL A 17 22.70 24.42 -17.28
C VAL A 17 23.51 24.31 -18.57
N LYS A 18 23.97 25.45 -19.10
CA LYS A 18 24.81 25.56 -20.31
C LYS A 18 25.69 26.79 -20.20
N THR A 19 26.65 26.91 -21.11
CA THR A 19 27.41 28.14 -21.35
C THR A 19 26.92 28.71 -22.68
N ASP A 20 26.71 30.03 -22.76
CA ASP A 20 26.37 30.70 -24.01
C ASP A 20 27.57 30.75 -24.97
N ASP A 21 27.34 31.21 -26.20
CA ASP A 21 28.36 31.29 -27.26
C ASP A 21 29.52 32.26 -26.91
N TYR A 22 29.39 33.04 -25.84
CA TYR A 22 30.36 33.99 -25.33
C TYR A 22 31.04 33.54 -24.02
N GLY A 23 30.76 32.31 -23.55
CA GLY A 23 31.36 31.75 -22.34
C GLY A 23 30.65 32.14 -21.03
N ASN A 24 29.50 32.81 -21.07
CA ASN A 24 28.72 33.11 -19.86
C ASN A 24 27.82 31.93 -19.46
N PRO A 25 27.73 31.61 -18.16
CA PRO A 25 26.90 30.52 -17.68
C PRO A 25 25.40 30.87 -17.73
N ILE A 26 24.62 30.09 -18.48
CA ILE A 26 23.15 30.09 -18.44
C ILE A 26 22.72 29.38 -17.15
N LYS A 27 22.24 30.16 -16.20
CA LYS A 27 21.73 29.67 -14.91
C LYS A 27 20.23 29.43 -15.00
N ARG A 28 19.77 28.31 -14.46
CA ARG A 28 18.34 28.03 -14.25
C ARG A 28 18.10 27.76 -12.78
N ILE A 29 17.07 28.39 -12.23
CA ILE A 29 16.60 28.10 -10.88
C ILE A 29 15.88 26.75 -10.90
N ARG A 30 16.29 25.84 -10.03
CA ARG A 30 15.61 24.56 -9.80
C ARG A 30 15.30 24.40 -8.31
N LEU A 31 14.28 23.62 -8.02
CA LEU A 31 13.93 23.24 -6.65
C LEU A 31 14.75 22.00 -6.26
N ALA A 32 15.73 22.17 -5.39
CA ALA A 32 16.56 21.09 -4.87
C ALA A 32 16.11 20.71 -3.44
N ILE A 33 16.25 19.44 -3.07
CA ILE A 33 15.93 18.98 -1.70
C ILE A 33 17.07 19.43 -0.77
N THR A 34 16.75 20.29 0.19
CA THR A 34 17.67 20.82 1.20
C THR A 34 17.30 20.28 2.57
N VAL A 35 18.31 19.86 3.35
CA VAL A 35 18.17 19.44 4.75
C VAL A 35 18.86 20.45 5.65
N SER A 36 18.16 21.00 6.64
CA SER A 36 18.72 21.97 7.57
C SER A 36 18.15 21.82 8.98
N ASN A 37 18.85 22.35 9.99
CA ASN A 37 18.41 22.31 11.39
C ASN A 37 18.11 23.73 11.89
N LEU A 38 17.09 24.36 11.31
CA LEU A 38 16.79 25.79 11.49
C LEU A 38 15.57 26.01 12.40
N ASP A 39 15.43 27.24 12.89
CA ASP A 39 14.24 27.71 13.59
C ASP A 39 13.11 28.00 12.60
N ILE A 40 12.09 27.16 12.58
CA ILE A 40 10.89 27.36 11.75
C ILE A 40 9.73 27.99 12.53
N ILE A 41 9.93 28.31 13.82
CA ILE A 41 8.92 29.02 14.62
C ILE A 41 9.04 30.52 14.36
N GLY A 42 10.27 31.02 14.27
CA GLY A 42 10.55 32.41 13.90
C GLY A 42 10.13 32.76 12.47
N PRO A 43 9.86 34.05 12.17
CA PRO A 43 9.41 34.48 10.85
C PRO A 43 10.52 34.44 9.79
N GLU A 44 11.79 34.38 10.18
CA GLU A 44 12.94 34.45 9.28
C GLU A 44 12.92 33.34 8.23
N PHE A 45 12.68 32.09 8.65
CA PHE A 45 12.61 30.95 7.74
C PHE A 45 11.47 31.13 6.73
N TRP A 46 10.25 31.38 7.20
CA TRP A 46 9.09 31.52 6.32
C TRP A 46 9.14 32.78 5.46
N GLY A 47 9.74 33.87 5.94
CA GLY A 47 9.99 35.10 5.19
C GLY A 47 11.02 34.92 4.07
N LYS A 48 12.08 34.13 4.30
CA LYS A 48 13.05 33.78 3.25
C LYS A 48 12.49 32.80 2.23
N HIS A 49 11.56 31.94 2.65
CA HIS A 49 11.04 30.84 1.84
C HIS A 49 9.52 30.95 1.59
N GLN A 50 9.02 32.15 1.27
CA GLN A 50 7.60 32.41 1.00
C GLN A 50 6.99 31.57 -0.14
N TYR A 51 7.84 30.99 -1.00
CA TYR A 51 7.41 30.11 -2.07
C TYR A 51 7.10 28.68 -1.59
N ILE A 52 7.45 28.33 -0.34
CA ILE A 52 7.10 27.01 0.24
C ILE A 52 5.63 26.98 0.62
N LEU A 53 5.13 28.02 1.28
CA LEU A 53 3.73 28.20 1.68
C LEU A 53 3.33 29.65 1.36
N GLN A 54 2.32 29.87 0.52
CA GLN A 54 1.83 31.20 0.17
C GLN A 54 1.44 31.98 1.45
N GLU A 55 1.70 33.30 1.46
CA GLU A 55 1.83 34.15 2.67
C GLU A 55 0.71 34.05 3.73
N GLY A 56 1.11 34.07 5.01
CA GLY A 56 0.22 34.20 6.17
C GLY A 56 0.97 34.38 7.50
N LYS A 57 0.28 34.90 8.53
CA LYS A 57 0.81 35.00 9.91
C LYS A 57 0.49 33.70 10.65
N TYR A 58 1.52 32.91 10.96
CA TYR A 58 1.34 31.55 11.48
C TYR A 58 1.36 31.51 13.02
N ARG A 59 0.28 30.98 13.60
CA ARG A 59 0.24 30.46 14.98
C ARG A 59 0.16 28.93 14.89
N TYR A 60 0.71 28.19 15.84
CA TYR A 60 0.78 26.72 15.72
C TYR A 60 -0.26 26.01 16.60
N GLU A 61 -0.77 26.65 17.66
CA GLU A 61 -1.65 25.98 18.62
C GLU A 61 -3.02 25.63 18.02
N TYR A 62 -3.51 26.39 17.04
CA TYR A 62 -4.81 26.14 16.41
C TYR A 62 -4.84 24.88 15.53
N VAL A 63 -3.68 24.38 15.09
CA VAL A 63 -3.57 23.24 14.18
C VAL A 63 -4.20 21.98 14.79
N LYS A 64 -4.10 21.83 16.12
CA LYS A 64 -4.72 20.72 16.87
C LYS A 64 -6.25 20.64 16.73
N LYS A 65 -6.91 21.74 16.36
CA LYS A 65 -8.37 21.77 16.14
C LYS A 65 -8.79 21.11 14.82
N PHE A 66 -7.85 20.87 13.91
CA PHE A 66 -8.09 20.16 12.65
C PHE A 66 -7.86 18.65 12.74
N ASP A 67 -7.50 18.12 13.92
CA ASP A 67 -7.41 16.68 14.15
C ASP A 67 -8.82 16.06 14.15
N ASP A 68 -9.27 15.64 12.98
CA ASP A 68 -10.48 14.85 12.80
C ASP A 68 -10.22 13.38 13.14
N ILE A 69 -10.57 12.99 14.37
CA ILE A 69 -10.38 11.63 14.89
C ILE A 69 -11.65 10.81 14.61
N ARG A 70 -11.63 10.04 13.53
CA ARG A 70 -12.65 9.03 13.25
C ARG A 70 -12.41 7.77 14.09
N ARG A 71 -13.34 7.47 14.99
CA ARG A 71 -13.35 6.24 15.79
C ARG A 71 -14.31 5.23 15.20
N LEU A 72 -13.88 3.98 15.14
CA LEU A 72 -14.71 2.86 14.67
C LEU A 72 -15.80 2.53 15.71
N PRO A 73 -17.00 2.11 15.28
CA PRO A 73 -18.10 1.78 16.19
C PRO A 73 -17.70 0.74 17.24
N CYS A 74 -18.15 0.91 18.48
CA CYS A 74 -17.99 -0.08 19.54
C CYS A 74 -18.78 -1.36 19.23
N CYS A 75 -18.40 -2.49 19.85
CA CYS A 75 -19.06 -3.80 19.68
C CYS A 75 -19.14 -4.30 18.24
N ASN A 76 -18.25 -3.82 17.37
CA ASN A 76 -18.07 -4.35 16.02
C ASN A 76 -16.74 -5.09 15.96
N TRP A 77 -16.77 -6.24 15.29
CA TRP A 77 -15.59 -6.92 14.81
C TRP A 77 -14.88 -6.06 13.79
N ILE A 78 -13.58 -5.86 13.96
CA ILE A 78 -12.75 -5.11 13.02
C ILE A 78 -12.02 -6.10 12.13
N VAL A 79 -12.17 -5.94 10.82
CA VAL A 79 -11.36 -6.65 9.84
C VAL A 79 -10.50 -5.62 9.11
N VAL A 80 -9.18 -5.76 9.19
CA VAL A 80 -8.24 -4.96 8.41
C VAL A 80 -7.78 -5.78 7.22
N ARG A 81 -8.15 -5.37 6.01
CA ARG A 81 -7.67 -5.98 4.77
C ARG A 81 -6.50 -5.18 4.24
N ILE A 82 -5.35 -5.83 4.08
CA ILE A 82 -4.13 -5.29 3.50
C ILE A 82 -3.96 -5.87 2.11
N SER A 83 -3.66 -5.04 1.11
CA SER A 83 -3.39 -5.49 -0.26
C SER A 83 -2.19 -4.76 -0.86
N ALA A 84 -1.38 -5.46 -1.66
CA ALA A 84 -0.22 -4.88 -2.32
C ALA A 84 -0.67 -4.02 -3.51
N CYS A 85 -0.23 -2.76 -3.54
CA CYS A 85 -0.49 -1.83 -4.64
C CYS A 85 0.39 -2.16 -5.84
N GLN A 86 -0.18 -2.07 -7.05
CA GLN A 86 0.55 -2.29 -8.31
C GLN A 86 1.29 -3.64 -8.34
N PHE A 87 0.67 -4.68 -7.77
CA PHE A 87 1.30 -5.98 -7.59
C PHE A 87 1.74 -6.62 -8.91
N ASP A 88 1.01 -6.43 -10.01
CA ASP A 88 1.40 -6.97 -11.33
C ASP A 88 2.76 -6.43 -11.77
N LYS A 89 2.98 -5.12 -11.63
CA LYS A 89 4.27 -4.49 -11.90
C LYS A 89 5.35 -4.97 -10.92
N PHE A 90 5.02 -5.10 -9.64
CA PHE A 90 5.97 -5.59 -8.63
C PHE A 90 6.39 -7.04 -8.90
N SER A 91 5.43 -7.90 -9.23
CA SER A 91 5.61 -9.31 -9.58
C SER A 91 6.44 -9.47 -10.85
N LEU A 92 6.23 -8.62 -11.86
CA LEU A 92 7.01 -8.62 -13.09
C LEU A 92 8.47 -8.21 -12.84
N ILE A 93 8.71 -7.13 -12.08
CA ILE A 93 10.07 -6.63 -11.78
C ILE A 93 10.91 -7.67 -11.03
N HIS A 94 10.27 -8.46 -10.15
CA HIS A 94 10.95 -9.48 -9.35
C HIS A 94 10.83 -10.90 -9.95
N SER A 95 10.31 -11.01 -11.17
CA SER A 95 10.14 -12.27 -11.92
C SER A 95 9.50 -13.36 -11.06
N PHE A 96 8.32 -13.08 -10.52
CA PHE A 96 7.57 -14.08 -9.77
C PHE A 96 6.94 -15.11 -10.70
N ASP A 97 6.92 -16.35 -10.26
CA ASP A 97 6.32 -17.46 -10.99
C ASP A 97 4.81 -17.27 -11.20
N LYS A 98 4.32 -17.81 -12.32
CA LYS A 98 2.91 -17.76 -12.72
C LYS A 98 2.36 -19.17 -12.91
N PRO A 99 1.11 -19.45 -12.46
CA PRO A 99 0.12 -18.51 -11.91
C PRO A 99 0.39 -18.07 -10.46
N ASN A 100 1.16 -18.85 -9.71
CA ASN A 100 1.47 -18.61 -8.30
C ASN A 100 2.97 -18.79 -8.07
N ASP A 101 3.53 -17.94 -7.21
CA ASP A 101 4.90 -18.03 -6.73
C ASP A 101 4.86 -18.44 -5.25
N GLU A 102 5.21 -19.69 -4.96
CA GLU A 102 5.15 -20.26 -3.61
C GLU A 102 6.08 -19.52 -2.63
N THR A 103 7.21 -19.01 -3.11
CA THR A 103 8.16 -18.26 -2.30
C THR A 103 7.58 -16.90 -1.90
N ALA A 104 6.95 -16.20 -2.85
CA ALA A 104 6.27 -14.94 -2.58
C ALA A 104 5.08 -15.10 -1.63
N LEU A 105 4.29 -16.17 -1.80
CA LEU A 105 3.18 -16.50 -0.90
C LEU A 105 3.68 -16.84 0.50
N SER A 106 4.78 -17.58 0.60
CA SER A 106 5.41 -17.90 1.88
C SER A 106 5.93 -16.66 2.60
N LEU A 107 6.47 -15.68 1.86
CA LEU A 107 6.87 -14.38 2.41
C LEU A 107 5.66 -13.57 2.92
N MET A 108 4.54 -13.57 2.19
CA MET A 108 3.28 -12.96 2.64
C MET A 108 2.78 -13.60 3.95
N ASN A 109 2.81 -14.94 4.02
CA ASN A 109 2.40 -15.69 5.21
C ASN A 109 3.32 -15.40 6.41
N ALA A 110 4.63 -15.34 6.21
CA ALA A 110 5.58 -14.99 7.27
C ALA A 110 5.34 -13.56 7.80
N SER A 111 5.04 -12.63 6.91
CA SER A 111 4.69 -11.24 7.26
C SER A 111 3.39 -11.18 8.07
N ALA A 112 2.41 -12.02 7.71
CA ALA A 112 1.16 -12.13 8.44
C ALA A 112 1.31 -12.78 9.83
N SER A 113 2.17 -13.79 9.97
CA SER A 113 2.49 -14.36 11.29
C SER A 113 3.10 -13.31 12.21
N LEU A 114 4.06 -12.51 11.70
CA LEU A 114 4.67 -11.41 12.46
C LEU A 114 3.64 -10.32 12.84
N MET A 115 2.65 -10.06 11.97
CA MET A 115 1.53 -9.18 12.33
C MET A 115 0.74 -9.69 13.53
N MET A 116 0.42 -10.99 13.57
CA MET A 116 -0.31 -11.59 14.69
C MET A 116 0.51 -11.60 15.98
N GLU A 117 1.84 -11.76 15.90
CA GLU A 117 2.74 -11.59 17.04
C GLU A 117 2.79 -10.13 17.53
N GLN A 118 2.86 -9.17 16.61
CA GLN A 118 2.94 -7.74 16.91
C GLN A 118 1.62 -7.16 17.44
N PHE A 119 0.48 -7.72 17.03
CA PHE A 119 -0.85 -7.30 17.43
C PHE A 119 -1.62 -8.50 18.00
N PRO A 120 -1.48 -8.80 19.31
CA PRO A 120 -2.12 -9.94 19.94
C PRO A 120 -3.66 -9.95 19.87
N ASP A 121 -4.26 -8.78 19.64
CA ASP A 121 -5.70 -8.63 19.42
C ASP A 121 -6.17 -9.21 18.08
N ILE A 122 -5.26 -9.48 17.13
CA ILE A 122 -5.57 -10.19 15.89
C ILE A 122 -5.73 -11.68 16.22
N ILE A 123 -6.94 -12.18 16.06
CA ILE A 123 -7.28 -13.57 16.39
C ILE A 123 -7.31 -14.50 15.17
N PHE A 124 -7.35 -13.94 13.97
CA PHE A 124 -7.41 -14.72 12.73
C PHE A 124 -6.85 -13.94 11.56
N GLY A 125 -6.14 -14.64 10.67
CA GLY A 125 -5.60 -14.11 9.44
C GLY A 125 -5.97 -15.01 8.25
N TYR A 126 -6.39 -14.41 7.14
CA TYR A 126 -6.62 -15.11 5.88
C TYR A 126 -6.02 -14.32 4.72
N GLY A 127 -5.17 -14.94 3.91
CA GLY A 127 -4.58 -14.30 2.74
C GLY A 127 -4.60 -15.20 1.51
N PHE A 128 -4.64 -14.55 0.35
CA PHE A 128 -4.41 -15.20 -0.94
C PHE A 128 -3.89 -14.16 -1.93
N SER A 129 -3.15 -14.62 -2.96
CA SER A 129 -2.56 -13.73 -3.96
C SER A 129 -1.71 -12.63 -3.30
N ASN A 130 -2.10 -11.37 -3.42
CA ASN A 130 -1.36 -10.20 -2.96
C ASN A 130 -2.01 -9.50 -1.75
N GLU A 131 -2.89 -10.18 -1.01
CA GLU A 131 -3.65 -9.60 0.09
C GLU A 131 -3.74 -10.49 1.34
N TYR A 132 -4.07 -9.86 2.46
CA TYR A 132 -4.32 -10.48 3.75
C TYR A 132 -5.44 -9.76 4.50
N SER A 133 -6.35 -10.49 5.13
CA SER A 133 -7.39 -9.98 6.02
C SER A 133 -7.08 -10.41 7.45
N PHE A 134 -7.03 -9.45 8.37
CA PHE A 134 -6.80 -9.67 9.79
C PHE A 134 -8.06 -9.35 10.58
N VAL A 135 -8.58 -10.33 11.31
CA VAL A 135 -9.75 -10.18 12.19
C VAL A 135 -9.25 -9.90 13.60
N PHE A 136 -9.64 -8.75 14.14
CA PHE A 136 -9.40 -8.39 15.52
C PHE A 136 -10.52 -8.90 16.42
N GLN A 137 -10.21 -9.21 17.68
CA GLN A 137 -11.20 -9.50 18.70
C GLN A 137 -12.22 -8.35 18.85
N GLU A 138 -13.49 -8.69 19.11
CA GLU A 138 -14.61 -7.73 19.15
C GLU A 138 -14.38 -6.57 20.14
N ASN A 139 -13.79 -6.88 21.29
CA ASN A 139 -13.53 -5.95 22.39
C ASN A 139 -12.19 -5.21 22.28
N THR A 140 -11.52 -5.24 21.12
CA THR A 140 -10.24 -4.53 20.95
C THR A 140 -10.39 -3.03 21.19
N GLU A 141 -9.47 -2.48 21.97
CA GLU A 141 -9.32 -1.04 22.20
C GLU A 141 -8.05 -0.49 21.55
N LEU A 142 -7.49 -1.23 20.58
CA LEU A 142 -6.27 -0.84 19.87
C LEU A 142 -6.39 0.59 19.34
N TYR A 143 -5.47 1.45 19.77
CA TYR A 143 -5.45 2.89 19.47
C TYR A 143 -6.78 3.61 19.75
N GLN A 144 -7.53 3.20 20.78
CA GLN A 144 -8.87 3.74 21.09
C GLN A 144 -9.81 3.66 19.88
N ARG A 145 -9.65 2.60 19.08
CA ARG A 145 -10.39 2.36 17.84
C ARG A 145 -10.26 3.48 16.80
N ASN A 146 -9.17 4.25 16.85
CA ASN A 146 -8.88 5.28 15.86
C ASN A 146 -8.54 4.64 14.51
N GLU A 147 -9.43 4.82 13.53
CA GLU A 147 -9.33 4.21 12.21
C GLU A 147 -8.00 4.51 11.52
N ARG A 148 -7.56 5.78 11.53
CA ARG A 148 -6.34 6.19 10.84
C ARG A 148 -5.09 5.54 11.45
N LEU A 149 -5.04 5.45 12.78
CA LEU A 149 -3.92 4.81 13.48
C LEU A 149 -3.89 3.31 13.25
N ILE A 150 -5.04 2.63 13.28
CA ILE A 150 -5.14 1.19 12.98
C ILE A 150 -4.66 0.93 11.55
N LEU A 151 -5.23 1.62 10.57
CA LEU A 151 -4.91 1.43 9.15
C LEU A 151 -3.43 1.69 8.85
N SER A 152 -2.91 2.84 9.27
CA SER A 152 -1.51 3.21 9.02
C SER A 152 -0.52 2.30 9.75
N SER A 153 -0.85 1.88 10.98
CA SER A 153 0.00 0.96 11.72
C SER A 153 0.01 -0.41 11.06
N CYS A 154 -1.15 -0.96 10.70
CA CYS A 154 -1.22 -2.27 10.05
C CYS A 154 -0.48 -2.30 8.70
N SER A 155 -0.70 -1.30 7.83
CA SER A 155 -0.03 -1.26 6.52
C SER A 155 1.48 -1.04 6.63
N SER A 156 1.93 -0.17 7.55
CA SER A 156 3.36 0.08 7.75
C SER A 156 4.09 -1.13 8.33
N TRP A 157 3.55 -1.77 9.37
CA TRP A 157 4.14 -2.98 9.95
C TRP A 157 4.19 -4.13 8.94
N PHE A 158 3.11 -4.38 8.19
CA PHE A 158 3.12 -5.43 7.17
C PHE A 158 4.18 -5.16 6.10
N THR A 159 4.29 -3.90 5.63
CA THR A 159 5.34 -3.48 4.68
C THR A 159 6.74 -3.73 5.26
N SER A 160 6.98 -3.33 6.50
CA SER A 160 8.27 -3.52 7.18
C SER A 160 8.61 -4.99 7.34
N PHE A 161 7.68 -5.84 7.79
CA PHE A 161 7.91 -7.28 7.93
C PHE A 161 8.21 -7.95 6.59
N TYR A 162 7.46 -7.60 5.54
CA TYR A 162 7.72 -8.10 4.20
C TYR A 162 9.12 -7.75 3.71
N MET A 163 9.55 -6.49 3.90
CA MET A 163 10.90 -6.04 3.52
C MET A 163 11.99 -6.71 4.36
N MET A 164 11.80 -6.83 5.67
CA MET A 164 12.76 -7.45 6.59
C MET A 164 12.97 -8.94 6.26
N LYS A 165 11.89 -9.64 5.92
CA LYS A 165 11.92 -11.07 5.57
C LYS A 165 12.32 -11.33 4.12
N TRP A 166 12.38 -10.31 3.26
CA TRP A 166 12.66 -10.49 1.83
C TRP A 166 13.89 -11.36 1.56
N LYS A 167 15.04 -11.07 2.19
CA LYS A 167 16.29 -11.81 1.94
C LYS A 167 16.29 -13.25 2.44
N GLU A 168 15.43 -13.57 3.40
CA GLU A 168 15.25 -14.93 3.90
C GLU A 168 14.54 -15.81 2.85
N TYR A 169 13.56 -15.24 2.15
CA TYR A 169 12.78 -15.94 1.13
C TYR A 169 13.39 -15.81 -0.28
N PHE A 170 14.04 -14.70 -0.58
CA PHE A 170 14.70 -14.43 -1.86
C PHE A 170 16.20 -14.08 -1.67
N PRO A 171 17.07 -15.05 -1.32
CA PRO A 171 18.48 -14.77 -1.06
C PRO A 171 19.23 -14.16 -2.26
N SER A 172 18.87 -14.60 -3.47
CA SER A 172 19.51 -14.20 -4.72
C SER A 172 18.78 -13.06 -5.47
N LYS A 173 17.58 -12.65 -5.05
CA LYS A 173 16.86 -11.53 -5.66
C LYS A 173 17.00 -10.29 -4.79
N GLU A 174 17.48 -9.19 -5.35
CA GLU A 174 17.42 -7.89 -4.68
C GLU A 174 15.99 -7.36 -4.66
N LEU A 175 15.64 -6.65 -3.59
CA LEU A 175 14.39 -5.90 -3.54
C LEU A 175 14.60 -4.58 -4.29
N VAL A 176 14.27 -4.56 -5.58
CA VAL A 176 14.56 -3.45 -6.49
C VAL A 176 13.71 -2.22 -6.17
N GLN A 177 12.48 -2.44 -5.74
CA GLN A 177 11.57 -1.38 -5.29
C GLN A 177 10.89 -1.79 -3.99
N PRO A 178 10.66 -0.85 -3.04
CA PRO A 178 9.93 -1.17 -1.84
C PRO A 178 8.50 -1.58 -2.20
N PRO A 179 7.94 -2.62 -1.56
CA PRO A 179 6.54 -2.93 -1.73
C PRO A 179 5.70 -1.80 -1.11
N LYS A 180 4.52 -1.56 -1.70
CA LYS A 180 3.52 -0.66 -1.14
C LYS A 180 2.30 -1.49 -0.79
N PHE A 181 1.88 -1.43 0.47
CA PHE A 181 0.64 -2.03 0.92
C PHE A 181 -0.35 -0.93 1.34
N GLU A 182 -1.61 -1.12 0.96
CA GLU A 182 -2.73 -0.31 1.43
C GLU A 182 -3.62 -1.14 2.33
N ALA A 183 -4.16 -0.50 3.37
CA ALA A 183 -5.07 -1.12 4.30
C ALA A 183 -6.45 -0.49 4.20
N GLU A 184 -7.48 -1.31 4.31
CA GLU A 184 -8.88 -0.94 4.45
C GLU A 184 -9.41 -1.56 5.73
N VAL A 185 -10.35 -0.88 6.38
CA VAL A 185 -11.01 -1.38 7.59
C VAL A 185 -12.49 -1.60 7.33
N LEU A 186 -12.95 -2.78 7.74
CA LEU A 186 -14.33 -3.20 7.68
C LEU A 186 -14.81 -3.47 9.11
N CYS A 187 -16.04 -3.05 9.41
CA CYS A 187 -16.63 -3.24 10.73
C CYS A 187 -17.90 -4.09 10.61
N TYR A 188 -17.90 -5.26 11.25
CA TYR A 188 -19.03 -6.18 11.21
C TYR A 188 -19.66 -6.34 12.60
N PRO A 189 -20.98 -6.15 12.74
CA PRO A 189 -21.64 -6.15 14.05
C PRO A 189 -21.89 -7.56 14.60
N LYS A 190 -21.64 -8.63 13.82
CA LYS A 190 -21.92 -10.00 14.22
C LYS A 190 -20.81 -10.95 13.73
N PRO A 191 -20.41 -11.95 14.53
CA PRO A 191 -19.41 -12.95 14.13
C PRO A 191 -19.80 -13.68 12.84
N LYS A 192 -21.09 -13.99 12.65
CA LYS A 192 -21.59 -14.65 11.45
C LYS A 192 -21.23 -13.91 10.16
N ILE A 193 -21.29 -12.57 10.19
CA ILE A 193 -20.98 -11.73 9.02
C ILE A 193 -19.48 -11.75 8.75
N VAL A 194 -18.64 -11.83 9.78
CA VAL A 194 -17.19 -12.03 9.63
C VAL A 194 -16.90 -13.37 8.95
N CYS A 195 -17.59 -14.45 9.38
CA CYS A 195 -17.47 -15.74 8.71
C CYS A 195 -17.89 -15.68 7.24
N ASP A 196 -19.01 -15.02 6.94
CA ASP A 196 -19.49 -14.85 5.56
C ASP A 196 -18.51 -14.05 4.70
N TYR A 197 -17.90 -13.00 5.26
CA TYR A 197 -16.82 -12.26 4.61
C TYR A 197 -15.62 -13.17 4.30
N LEU A 198 -15.16 -13.97 5.26
CA LEU A 198 -14.02 -14.88 5.06
C LEU A 198 -14.33 -15.98 4.03
N SER A 199 -15.53 -16.55 4.07
CA SER A 199 -16.00 -17.52 3.07
C SER A 199 -16.08 -16.90 1.68
N TRP A 200 -16.52 -15.64 1.57
CA TRP A 200 -16.50 -14.89 0.32
C TRP A 200 -15.07 -14.69 -0.21
N ARG A 201 -14.12 -14.29 0.66
CA ARG A 201 -12.69 -14.19 0.26
C ARG A 201 -12.16 -15.52 -0.27
N GLN A 202 -12.51 -16.63 0.36
CA GLN A 202 -12.09 -17.96 -0.08
C GLN A 202 -12.72 -18.38 -1.41
N ALA A 203 -13.99 -18.06 -1.64
CA ALA A 203 -14.64 -18.29 -2.92
C ALA A 203 -13.97 -17.47 -4.05
N GLU A 204 -13.61 -16.21 -3.79
CA GLU A 204 -12.83 -15.39 -4.73
C GLU A 204 -11.45 -15.99 -5.02
N CYS A 205 -10.74 -16.48 -3.99
CA CYS A 205 -9.48 -17.19 -4.16
C CYS A 205 -9.63 -18.40 -5.09
N HIS A 206 -10.63 -19.25 -4.84
CA HIS A 206 -10.91 -20.43 -5.66
C HIS A 206 -11.13 -20.07 -7.13
N ASN A 207 -12.04 -19.13 -7.39
CA ASN A 207 -12.38 -18.69 -8.75
C ASN A 207 -11.18 -18.06 -9.47
N ARG A 208 -10.44 -17.19 -8.78
CA ARG A 208 -9.27 -16.52 -9.36
C ARG A 208 -8.14 -17.50 -9.64
N ASN A 209 -7.88 -18.43 -8.73
CA ASN A 209 -6.84 -19.44 -8.92
C ASN A 209 -7.17 -20.38 -10.08
N GLN A 210 -8.44 -20.81 -10.19
CA GLN A 210 -8.91 -21.62 -11.31
C GLN A 210 -8.71 -20.88 -12.65
N TYR A 211 -9.17 -19.64 -12.75
CA TYR A 211 -9.00 -18.82 -13.95
C TYR A 211 -7.51 -18.64 -14.31
N ASN A 212 -6.69 -18.18 -13.36
CA ASN A 212 -5.28 -17.91 -13.60
C ASN A 212 -4.51 -19.17 -13.98
N THR A 213 -4.85 -20.32 -13.39
CA THR A 213 -4.21 -21.59 -13.74
C THR A 213 -4.51 -21.97 -15.19
N CYS A 214 -5.78 -21.93 -15.59
CA CYS A 214 -6.16 -22.15 -16.99
C CYS A 214 -5.49 -21.15 -17.94
N PHE A 215 -5.46 -19.87 -17.59
CA PHE A 215 -4.84 -18.81 -18.38
C PHE A 215 -3.36 -19.07 -18.62
N TRP A 216 -2.59 -19.30 -17.55
CA TRP A 216 -1.15 -19.52 -17.68
C TRP A 216 -0.79 -20.86 -18.31
N MET A 217 -1.65 -21.88 -18.22
CA MET A 217 -1.47 -23.11 -18.99
C MET A 217 -1.62 -22.88 -20.50
N LEU A 218 -2.60 -22.09 -20.92
CA LEU A 218 -2.77 -21.72 -22.33
C LEU A 218 -1.57 -20.93 -22.84
N VAL A 219 -1.14 -19.90 -22.10
CA VAL A 219 0.05 -19.11 -22.46
C VAL A 219 1.30 -19.99 -22.58
N LYS A 220 1.52 -20.90 -21.62
CA LYS A 220 2.65 -21.85 -21.67
C LYS A 220 2.56 -22.85 -22.83
N SER A 221 1.37 -23.13 -23.34
CA SER A 221 1.17 -23.96 -24.54
C SER A 221 1.42 -23.21 -25.86
N GLY A 222 1.76 -21.92 -25.81
CA GLY A 222 2.10 -21.09 -26.97
C GLY A 222 0.96 -20.19 -27.46
N GLU A 223 -0.15 -20.10 -26.73
CA GLU A 223 -1.20 -19.15 -27.03
C GLU A 223 -0.82 -17.72 -26.60
N ASP A 224 -1.22 -16.73 -27.40
CA ASP A 224 -1.08 -15.32 -27.03
C ASP A 224 -1.99 -14.97 -25.85
N GLU A 225 -1.55 -14.05 -24.98
CA GLU A 225 -2.30 -13.64 -23.79
C GLU A 225 -3.71 -13.11 -24.12
N ASN A 226 -3.88 -12.37 -25.23
CA ASN A 226 -5.20 -11.87 -25.61
C ASN A 226 -6.10 -13.02 -26.04
N LYS A 227 -5.56 -13.96 -26.81
CA LYS A 227 -6.31 -15.13 -27.28
C LYS A 227 -6.68 -16.07 -26.12
N ALA A 228 -5.77 -16.29 -25.18
CA ALA A 228 -6.04 -17.03 -23.95
C ALA A 228 -7.17 -16.38 -23.13
N ASN A 229 -7.17 -15.04 -22.99
CA ASN A 229 -8.26 -14.31 -22.34
C ASN A 229 -9.61 -14.50 -23.06
N GLU A 230 -9.66 -14.40 -24.39
CA GLU A 230 -10.90 -14.60 -25.14
C GLU A 230 -11.46 -16.02 -24.99
N ILE A 231 -10.60 -17.05 -25.05
CA ILE A 231 -11.00 -18.45 -24.83
C ILE A 231 -11.65 -18.61 -23.46
N LEU A 232 -11.04 -18.05 -22.42
CA LEU A 232 -11.54 -18.19 -21.05
C LEU A 232 -12.76 -17.32 -20.78
N LYS A 233 -12.90 -16.15 -21.41
CA LYS A 233 -14.12 -15.33 -21.31
C LYS A 233 -15.34 -16.13 -21.75
N VAL A 234 -15.27 -16.80 -22.90
CA VAL A 234 -16.37 -17.63 -23.41
C VAL A 234 -16.65 -18.78 -22.43
N PHE A 235 -15.62 -19.50 -21.99
CA PHE A 235 -15.77 -20.67 -21.12
C PHE A 235 -16.35 -20.34 -19.73
N PHE A 236 -15.84 -19.30 -19.07
CA PHE A 236 -16.28 -18.93 -17.72
C PHE A 236 -17.62 -18.17 -17.71
N HIS A 237 -17.99 -17.50 -18.81
CA HIS A 237 -19.32 -16.88 -18.94
C HIS A 237 -20.43 -17.96 -18.93
N HIS A 238 -20.18 -19.11 -19.58
CA HIS A 238 -21.11 -20.25 -19.58
C HIS A 238 -21.23 -20.96 -18.22
N LEU A 239 -20.28 -20.77 -17.30
CA LEU A 239 -20.26 -21.43 -15.98
C LEU A 239 -20.85 -20.59 -14.84
N ASN A 240 -21.41 -19.39 -15.12
CA ASN A 240 -21.91 -18.45 -14.08
C ASN A 240 -20.85 -18.04 -13.02
N ILE A 241 -19.56 -18.16 -13.32
CA ILE A 241 -18.46 -17.75 -12.41
C ILE A 241 -18.15 -16.24 -12.57
N PHE A 242 -18.64 -15.63 -13.65
CA PHE A 242 -18.40 -14.21 -13.99
C PHE A 242 -18.96 -13.14 -13.03
N PRO A 243 -20.08 -13.31 -12.31
CA PRO A 243 -20.59 -12.25 -11.43
C PRO A 243 -19.66 -11.94 -10.25
N ILE A 244 -18.72 -12.83 -9.92
CA ILE A 244 -17.80 -12.69 -8.78
C ILE A 244 -16.49 -11.99 -9.20
N LEU A 245 -16.08 -12.11 -10.47
CA LEU A 245 -14.84 -11.52 -10.98
C LEU A 245 -14.96 -10.02 -11.36
N LEU A 246 -16.19 -9.56 -11.69
CA LEU A 246 -16.43 -8.19 -12.17
C LEU A 246 -16.55 -7.13 -11.06
N ILE A 247 -16.72 -7.51 -9.78
CA ILE A 247 -16.90 -6.53 -8.71
C ILE A 247 -15.60 -5.75 -8.43
N ASN A 248 -14.42 -6.31 -8.77
CA ASN A 248 -13.13 -5.64 -8.52
C ASN A 248 -12.37 -5.20 -9.78
N SER A 249 -12.95 -5.36 -10.98
CA SER A 249 -12.33 -4.89 -12.24
C SER A 249 -13.10 -3.74 -12.92
N LEU A 250 -14.27 -3.36 -12.39
CA LEU A 250 -15.11 -2.25 -12.91
C LEU A 250 -14.98 -0.91 -12.17
N VAL A 251 -14.06 -0.78 -11.19
CA VAL A 251 -13.78 0.52 -10.52
C VAL A 251 -12.56 1.25 -11.11
N ILE A 252 -11.89 0.66 -12.10
CA ILE A 252 -10.83 1.33 -12.86
C ILE A 252 -11.33 1.57 -14.29
N CYS A 253 -12.34 2.41 -14.44
CA CYS A 253 -12.60 3.18 -15.66
C CYS A 253 -13.67 4.26 -15.40
N CYS A 254 -13.21 5.51 -15.41
CA CYS A 254 -13.90 6.80 -15.63
C CYS A 254 -14.29 7.68 -14.42
N PRO A 255 -14.19 9.02 -14.55
CA PRO A 255 -13.46 9.83 -15.56
C PRO A 255 -12.06 10.26 -15.10
#